data_AF-A0A9N7QMZ7-F1
#
_entry.id   AF-A0A9N7QMZ7-F1
#
_cell.length_a   1.000
_cell.length_b   1.000
_cell.length_c   1.000
_cell.angle_alpha   90.00
_cell.angle_beta   90.00
_cell.angle_gamma   90.00
#
_symmetry.space_group_name_H-M   'P 1'
#
loop_
_entity.id
_entity.type
_entity.pdbx_description
1 polymer ?
#
loop_
_entity_poly.entity_id
_entity_poly.type
_entity_poly.pdbx_seq_one_letter_code
_entity_poly.pdbx_strand_id
1 'polypeptide(L)'
;MPSAGAPISEVIAWIEAGHAADPARYHSVTREDVTTELGDDIAFSAQGGKVSCLTDTKHTGDAMACLVSLTNPSPPPPTAYGEWKGGWVDFDGTNLRVGASRGDPGPFTNGNGPELANGDSLSFGDYRCRADQAGVFCVNYAHQSAIGLSSAGVEPFGCLRSVPPPDGVGAAFSC
;
A
#
# COMPACT_ATOMS: atom_id res chain seq x y z
N MET A 1 -11.47 -6.99 11.26
CA MET A 1 -10.80 -6.99 9.95
C MET A 1 -11.01 -8.34 9.28
N PRO A 2 -10.97 -8.43 7.95
CA PRO A 2 -11.00 -9.70 7.22
C PRO A 2 -9.82 -10.60 7.58
N SER A 3 -10.04 -11.91 7.68
CA SER A 3 -8.96 -12.90 7.90
C SER A 3 -8.24 -13.24 6.60
N ALA A 4 -7.00 -13.75 6.70
CA ALA A 4 -6.29 -14.32 5.55
C ALA A 4 -7.17 -15.34 4.79
N GLY A 5 -7.16 -15.26 3.46
CA GLY A 5 -8.00 -16.09 2.58
C GLY A 5 -9.51 -15.78 2.59
N ALA A 6 -9.96 -14.71 3.25
CA ALA A 6 -11.37 -14.29 3.19
C ALA A 6 -11.81 -14.00 1.73
N PRO A 7 -13.09 -14.25 1.38
CA PRO A 7 -13.63 -13.88 0.07
C PRO A 7 -13.48 -12.40 -0.20
N ILE A 8 -13.17 -12.01 -1.45
CA ILE A 8 -13.00 -10.60 -1.81
C ILE A 8 -14.24 -9.75 -1.49
N SER A 9 -15.44 -10.30 -1.64
CA SER A 9 -16.68 -9.61 -1.30
C SER A 9 -16.77 -9.23 0.18
N GLU A 10 -16.22 -10.05 1.08
CA GLU A 10 -16.15 -9.75 2.51
C GLU A 10 -15.15 -8.62 2.78
N VAL A 11 -14.00 -8.65 2.11
CA VAL A 11 -12.98 -7.59 2.22
C VAL A 11 -13.54 -6.25 1.74
N ILE A 12 -14.22 -6.23 0.59
CA ILE A 12 -14.86 -5.04 0.02
C ILE A 12 -15.91 -4.51 1.00
N ALA A 13 -16.84 -5.35 1.44
CA ALA A 13 -17.90 -4.93 2.38
C ALA A 13 -17.30 -4.36 3.68
N TRP A 14 -16.22 -4.95 4.17
CA TRP A 14 -15.52 -4.43 5.34
C TRP A 14 -14.88 -3.07 5.08
N ILE A 15 -14.20 -2.86 3.94
CA ILE A 15 -13.62 -1.55 3.57
C ILE A 15 -14.73 -0.49 3.45
N GLU A 16 -15.84 -0.82 2.79
CA GLU A 16 -16.95 0.09 2.54
C GLU A 16 -17.71 0.51 3.79
N ALA A 17 -17.72 -0.34 4.82
CA ALA A 17 -18.29 -0.04 6.12
C ALA A 17 -17.46 0.96 6.95
N GLY A 18 -16.31 1.43 6.44
CA GLY A 18 -15.54 2.50 7.07
C GLY A 18 -16.20 3.87 6.94
N HIS A 19 -15.95 4.77 7.88
CA HIS A 19 -16.40 6.16 7.76
C HIS A 19 -15.65 6.82 6.60
N ALA A 20 -16.36 7.46 5.67
CA ALA A 20 -15.71 8.05 4.50
C ALA A 20 -14.92 9.32 4.89
N ALA A 21 -13.61 9.29 4.72
CA ALA A 21 -12.75 10.45 4.86
C ALA A 21 -12.87 11.36 3.62
N ASP A 22 -12.58 12.64 3.78
CA ASP A 22 -12.52 13.61 2.68
C ASP A 22 -11.20 13.46 1.90
N PRO A 23 -11.22 13.02 0.63
CA PRO A 23 -10.00 12.83 -0.16
C PRO A 23 -9.19 14.12 -0.35
N ALA A 24 -9.83 15.29 -0.33
CA ALA A 24 -9.16 16.57 -0.52
C ALA A 24 -8.07 16.85 0.55
N ARG A 25 -8.13 16.14 1.68
CA ARG A 25 -7.16 16.26 2.77
C ARG A 25 -5.89 15.46 2.57
N TYR A 26 -5.81 14.60 1.55
CA TYR A 26 -4.74 13.61 1.39
C TYR A 26 -3.83 13.90 0.18
N HIS A 27 -3.77 15.14 -0.29
CA HIS A 27 -2.95 15.57 -1.44
C HIS A 27 -1.61 16.21 -1.06
N SER A 28 -1.08 15.87 0.11
CA SER A 28 0.21 16.39 0.56
C SER A 28 0.99 15.36 1.36
N VAL A 29 2.30 15.52 1.42
CA VAL A 29 3.20 14.80 2.33
C VAL A 29 3.93 15.79 3.22
N THR A 30 4.23 15.38 4.46
CA THR A 30 5.02 16.19 5.40
C THR A 30 6.22 15.42 5.90
N ARG A 31 7.38 16.09 5.92
CA ARG A 31 8.61 15.61 6.55
C ARG A 31 9.30 16.77 7.27
N GLU A 32 9.66 16.56 8.54
CA GLU A 32 10.42 17.56 9.32
C GLU A 32 9.77 18.97 9.23
N ASP A 33 8.43 19.02 9.38
CA ASP A 33 7.58 20.22 9.27
C ASP A 33 7.51 20.89 7.89
N VAL A 34 8.12 20.28 6.86
CA VAL A 34 8.00 20.72 5.46
C VAL A 34 6.89 19.94 4.78
N THR A 35 5.85 20.65 4.34
CA THR A 35 4.74 20.10 3.55
C THR A 35 4.99 20.29 2.05
N THR A 36 4.81 19.22 1.28
CA THR A 36 4.87 19.20 -0.18
C THR A 36 3.52 18.79 -0.73
N GLU A 37 2.94 19.63 -1.59
CA GLU A 37 1.70 19.33 -2.31
C GLU A 37 1.96 18.33 -3.44
N LEU A 38 1.08 17.35 -3.59
CA LEU A 38 1.20 16.26 -4.56
C LEU A 38 0.41 16.54 -5.85
N GLY A 39 -0.47 17.54 -5.86
CA GLY A 39 -1.43 17.74 -6.95
C GLY A 39 -2.55 16.72 -6.85
N ASP A 40 -2.80 15.97 -7.93
CA ASP A 40 -3.89 14.98 -7.98
C ASP A 40 -3.53 13.66 -7.28
N ASP A 41 -2.25 13.44 -6.98
CA ASP A 41 -1.78 12.25 -6.26
C ASP A 41 -2.24 12.27 -4.80
N ILE A 42 -2.46 11.07 -4.24
CA ILE A 42 -2.91 10.86 -2.86
C ILE A 42 -1.76 10.29 -2.04
N ALA A 43 -1.65 10.70 -0.78
CA ALA A 43 -0.83 10.04 0.22
C ALA A 43 -1.56 9.96 1.56
N PHE A 44 -1.42 8.84 2.25
CA PHE A 44 -1.90 8.68 3.62
C PHE A 44 -0.93 7.82 4.43
N SER A 45 -0.95 8.02 5.74
CA SER A 45 -0.33 7.11 6.70
C SER A 45 -1.38 6.44 7.57
N ALA A 46 -1.00 5.35 8.22
CA ALA A 46 -1.83 4.67 9.17
C ALA A 46 -1.00 3.96 10.24
N GLN A 47 -1.65 3.62 11.34
CA GLN A 47 -1.05 2.92 12.48
C GLN A 47 0.15 3.70 13.06
N GLY A 48 0.06 5.03 13.12
CA GLY A 48 1.14 5.89 13.58
C GLY A 48 2.36 5.83 12.66
N GLY A 49 2.12 5.85 11.34
CA GLY A 49 3.17 5.85 10.32
C GLY A 49 3.83 4.49 10.03
N LYS A 50 3.33 3.38 10.59
CA LYS A 50 3.84 2.04 10.26
C LYS A 50 3.46 1.60 8.84
N VAL A 51 2.38 2.14 8.31
CA VAL A 51 2.00 2.00 6.90
C VAL A 51 1.93 3.41 6.34
N SER A 52 2.63 3.63 5.22
CA SER A 52 2.55 4.86 4.44
C SER A 52 2.28 4.46 3.00
N CYS A 53 1.24 5.02 2.39
CA CYS A 53 0.84 4.71 1.02
C CYS A 53 0.68 6.00 0.23
N LEU A 54 1.02 5.95 -1.04
CA LEU A 54 0.84 7.07 -1.96
C LEU A 54 0.67 6.59 -3.41
N THR A 55 0.09 7.45 -4.24
CA THR A 55 0.18 7.34 -5.70
C THR A 55 1.27 8.26 -6.23
N ASP A 56 1.89 7.86 -7.32
CA ASP A 56 2.83 8.70 -8.06
C ASP A 56 2.53 8.53 -9.55
N THR A 57 1.43 9.12 -9.98
CA THR A 57 0.89 8.97 -11.35
C THR A 57 1.89 9.33 -12.44
N LYS A 58 2.82 10.24 -12.14
CA LYS A 58 3.88 10.65 -13.09
C LYS A 58 4.93 9.57 -13.35
N HIS A 59 5.22 8.71 -12.38
CA HIS A 59 6.29 7.72 -12.48
C HIS A 59 5.80 6.27 -12.50
N THR A 60 4.63 6.01 -11.90
CA THR A 60 4.10 4.66 -11.66
C THR A 60 2.73 4.43 -12.31
N GLY A 61 2.19 5.44 -13.00
CA GLY A 61 0.79 5.40 -13.47
C GLY A 61 -0.16 5.27 -12.29
N ASP A 62 -1.24 4.51 -12.44
CA ASP A 62 -2.25 4.38 -11.39
C ASP A 62 -1.88 3.37 -10.28
N ALA A 63 -0.62 2.91 -10.22
CA ALA A 63 -0.17 2.00 -9.17
C ALA A 63 -0.05 2.73 -7.83
N MET A 64 -0.53 2.10 -6.77
CA MET A 64 -0.31 2.55 -5.41
C MET A 64 0.98 1.91 -4.87
N ALA A 65 1.89 2.74 -4.39
CA ALA A 65 3.05 2.30 -3.62
C ALA A 65 2.76 2.42 -2.12
N CYS A 66 3.21 1.45 -1.33
CA CYS A 66 3.19 1.53 0.12
C CYS A 66 4.55 1.13 0.71
N LEU A 67 4.91 1.75 1.83
CA LEU A 67 6.03 1.35 2.67
C LEU A 67 5.50 0.88 4.02
N VAL A 68 5.78 -0.38 4.34
CA VAL A 68 5.32 -1.05 5.56
C VAL A 68 6.49 -1.32 6.50
N SER A 69 6.37 -0.88 7.75
CA SER A 69 7.28 -1.22 8.84
C SER A 69 7.02 -2.64 9.34
N LEU A 70 7.54 -3.62 8.60
CA LEU A 70 7.43 -5.04 8.95
C LEU A 70 8.25 -5.38 10.19
N THR A 71 7.68 -6.18 11.08
CA THR A 71 8.40 -6.72 12.26
C THR A 71 9.44 -7.75 11.86
N ASN A 72 9.14 -8.59 10.86
CA ASN A 72 10.03 -9.62 10.33
C ASN A 72 10.09 -9.54 8.80
N PRO A 73 10.77 -8.51 8.24
CA PRO A 73 10.91 -8.39 6.79
C PRO A 73 11.72 -9.58 6.23
N SER A 74 11.33 -10.07 5.05
CA SER A 74 12.11 -11.08 4.33
C SER A 74 13.53 -10.56 4.05
N PRO A 75 14.56 -11.43 4.11
CA PRO A 75 15.90 -11.06 3.68
C PRO A 75 15.92 -10.73 2.17
N PRO A 76 16.91 -9.95 1.70
CA PRO A 76 17.05 -9.66 0.28
C PRO A 76 17.21 -10.95 -0.54
N PRO A 77 16.55 -11.09 -1.70
CA PRO A 77 16.77 -12.21 -2.60
C PRO A 77 18.22 -12.19 -3.13
N PRO A 78 18.77 -13.33 -3.59
CA PRO A 78 20.12 -13.38 -4.17
C PRO A 78 20.31 -12.47 -5.39
N THR A 79 19.21 -12.13 -6.08
CA THR A 79 19.16 -11.23 -7.24
C THR A 79 19.06 -9.75 -6.85
N ALA A 80 19.03 -9.44 -5.54
CA ALA A 80 18.97 -8.08 -5.04
C ALA A 80 20.27 -7.31 -5.34
N TYR A 81 20.12 -6.10 -5.88
CA TYR A 81 21.21 -5.15 -6.07
C TYR A 81 20.81 -3.77 -5.55
N GLY A 82 21.69 -3.12 -4.79
CA GLY A 82 21.39 -1.84 -4.13
C GLY A 82 20.75 -2.00 -2.75
N GLU A 83 20.02 -0.98 -2.30
CA GLU A 83 19.39 -0.98 -0.99
C GLU A 83 18.14 -1.90 -0.99
N TRP A 84 18.04 -2.79 -0.01
CA TRP A 84 16.88 -3.66 0.15
C TRP A 84 15.82 -3.02 1.04
N LYS A 85 14.60 -2.86 0.50
CA LYS A 85 13.41 -2.42 1.25
C LYS A 85 12.41 -3.56 1.32
N GLY A 86 12.55 -4.43 2.33
CA GLY A 86 11.67 -5.60 2.49
C GLY A 86 10.19 -5.28 2.70
N GLY A 87 9.86 -4.08 3.18
CA GLY A 87 8.49 -3.59 3.36
C GLY A 87 7.96 -2.73 2.21
N TRP A 88 8.69 -2.62 1.10
CA TRP A 88 8.18 -1.92 -0.08
C TRP A 88 7.08 -2.74 -0.75
N VAL A 89 5.96 -2.10 -1.08
CA VAL A 89 4.82 -2.73 -1.71
C VAL A 89 4.40 -1.90 -2.92
N ASP A 90 4.26 -2.55 -4.07
CA ASP A 90 3.63 -1.95 -5.25
C ASP A 90 2.37 -2.75 -5.58
N PHE A 91 1.25 -2.06 -5.75
CA PHE A 91 -0.04 -2.68 -6.06
C PHE A 91 -0.79 -1.86 -7.12
N ASP A 92 -1.04 -2.46 -8.27
CA ASP A 92 -1.74 -1.83 -9.41
C ASP A 92 -3.17 -2.36 -9.63
N GLY A 93 -3.64 -3.25 -8.75
CA GLY A 93 -4.92 -3.94 -8.88
C GLY A 93 -4.84 -5.30 -9.59
N THR A 94 -3.87 -5.54 -10.45
CA THR A 94 -3.64 -6.88 -11.06
C THR A 94 -2.36 -7.54 -10.59
N ASN A 95 -1.36 -6.73 -10.21
CA ASN A 95 -0.07 -7.15 -9.72
C ASN A 95 0.14 -6.63 -8.30
N LEU A 96 0.71 -7.48 -7.46
CA LEU A 96 1.25 -7.12 -6.16
C LEU A 96 2.71 -7.55 -6.08
N ARG A 97 3.59 -6.62 -5.69
CA ARG A 97 5.00 -6.91 -5.40
C ARG A 97 5.31 -6.52 -3.97
N VAL A 98 6.06 -7.35 -3.27
CA VAL A 98 6.47 -7.13 -1.87
C VAL A 98 7.97 -7.31 -1.74
N GLY A 99 8.64 -6.33 -1.16
CA GLY A 99 10.08 -6.21 -1.08
C GLY A 99 10.69 -5.79 -2.40
N ALA A 100 11.51 -4.73 -2.38
CA ALA A 100 12.18 -4.24 -3.57
C ALA A 100 13.65 -3.85 -3.29
N SER A 101 14.52 -4.22 -4.22
CA SER A 101 15.84 -3.62 -4.39
C SER A 101 15.72 -2.25 -5.03
N ARG A 102 16.32 -1.23 -4.43
CA ARG A 102 16.18 0.16 -4.85
C ARG A 102 17.53 0.86 -4.93
N GLY A 103 17.72 1.55 -6.06
CA GLY A 103 18.80 2.52 -6.26
C GLY A 103 18.33 3.96 -6.10
N ASP A 104 17.02 4.20 -6.26
CA ASP A 104 16.38 5.48 -5.99
C ASP A 104 15.70 5.47 -4.61
N PRO A 105 15.65 6.59 -3.89
CA PRO A 105 15.03 6.64 -2.56
C PRO A 105 13.50 6.49 -2.57
N GLY A 106 12.87 6.65 -3.73
CA GLY A 106 11.43 6.64 -3.90
C GLY A 106 10.69 7.86 -3.30
N PRO A 107 9.38 7.96 -3.57
CA PRO A 107 8.53 9.09 -3.16
C PRO A 107 8.42 9.28 -1.65
N PHE A 108 8.60 8.21 -0.85
CA PHE A 108 8.53 8.28 0.62
C PHE A 108 9.63 9.13 1.28
N THR A 109 10.66 9.55 0.53
CA THR A 109 11.66 10.48 1.07
C THR A 109 11.16 11.89 1.31
N ASN A 110 10.05 12.26 0.65
CA ASN A 110 9.38 13.54 0.81
C ASN A 110 8.50 13.58 2.07
N GLY A 111 8.27 12.43 2.72
CA GLY A 111 7.51 12.34 3.95
C GLY A 111 6.33 11.39 3.86
N ASN A 112 5.43 11.53 4.83
CA ASN A 112 4.20 10.75 4.92
C ASN A 112 2.99 11.64 4.66
N GLY A 113 1.96 11.06 4.04
CA GLY A 113 0.66 11.72 3.96
C GLY A 113 -0.05 11.75 5.32
N PRO A 114 -1.14 12.53 5.45
CA PRO A 114 -1.92 12.62 6.69
C PRO A 114 -2.40 11.25 7.19
N GLU A 115 -2.52 11.10 8.50
CA GLU A 115 -3.01 9.86 9.10
C GLU A 115 -4.48 9.63 8.70
N LEU A 116 -4.76 8.46 8.12
CA LEU A 116 -6.10 7.92 7.96
C LEU A 116 -6.51 7.27 9.29
N ALA A 117 -7.52 7.83 9.95
CA ALA A 117 -7.91 7.39 11.28
C ALA A 117 -8.42 5.94 11.27
N ASN A 118 -8.22 5.23 12.38
CA ASN A 118 -8.75 3.87 12.53
C ASN A 118 -10.28 3.87 12.37
N GLY A 119 -10.78 3.02 11.47
CA GLY A 119 -12.20 2.95 11.13
C GLY A 119 -12.59 3.79 9.91
N ASP A 120 -11.74 4.71 9.46
CA ASP A 120 -11.99 5.53 8.29
C ASP A 120 -11.55 4.82 7.00
N SER A 121 -12.22 5.18 5.91
CA SER A 121 -11.93 4.73 4.56
C SER A 121 -11.70 5.91 3.63
N LEU A 122 -10.74 5.77 2.73
CA LEU A 122 -10.32 6.77 1.76
C LEU A 122 -10.46 6.18 0.36
N SER A 123 -11.23 6.83 -0.50
CA SER A 123 -11.43 6.44 -1.91
C SER A 123 -10.64 7.35 -2.83
N PHE A 124 -9.95 6.78 -3.82
CA PHE A 124 -9.16 7.51 -4.81
C PHE A 124 -8.91 6.63 -6.04
N GLY A 125 -9.14 7.16 -7.25
CA GLY A 125 -9.10 6.35 -8.48
C GLY A 125 -9.99 5.12 -8.36
N ASP A 126 -9.46 3.95 -8.74
CA ASP A 126 -10.12 2.65 -8.55
C ASP A 126 -9.92 2.05 -7.15
N TYR A 127 -9.23 2.75 -6.25
CA TYR A 127 -8.91 2.26 -4.92
C TYR A 127 -9.89 2.74 -3.85
N ARG A 128 -10.04 1.89 -2.84
CA ARG A 128 -10.50 2.32 -1.52
C ARG A 128 -9.71 1.61 -0.44
N CYS A 129 -9.12 2.38 0.46
CA CYS A 129 -8.39 1.87 1.61
C CYS A 129 -9.17 2.12 2.89
N ARG A 130 -9.17 1.17 3.83
CA ARG A 130 -9.69 1.37 5.19
C ARG A 130 -8.58 1.08 6.20
N ALA A 131 -8.36 2.02 7.11
CA ALA A 131 -7.44 1.85 8.23
C ALA A 131 -8.15 1.19 9.43
N ASP A 132 -7.42 0.37 10.18
CA ASP A 132 -7.83 -0.24 11.43
C ASP A 132 -6.61 -0.39 12.35
N GLN A 133 -6.87 -0.61 13.65
CA GLN A 133 -5.80 -0.78 14.63
C GLN A 133 -4.81 -1.89 14.24
N ALA A 134 -5.28 -2.92 13.55
CA ALA A 134 -4.47 -4.06 13.16
C ALA A 134 -3.83 -3.97 11.77
N GLY A 135 -4.28 -3.07 10.90
CA GLY A 135 -3.72 -2.90 9.57
C GLY A 135 -4.54 -2.00 8.67
N VAL A 136 -4.07 -1.82 7.44
CA VAL A 136 -4.78 -1.16 6.35
C VAL A 136 -5.20 -2.20 5.33
N PHE A 137 -6.42 -2.13 4.82
CA PHE A 137 -6.84 -2.94 3.68
C PHE A 137 -7.21 -2.03 2.52
N CYS A 138 -6.68 -2.30 1.34
CA CYS A 138 -6.93 -1.54 0.12
C CYS A 138 -7.49 -2.46 -0.96
N VAL A 139 -8.67 -2.15 -1.49
CA VAL A 139 -9.24 -2.80 -2.67
C VAL A 139 -8.92 -1.97 -3.91
N ASN A 140 -8.70 -2.64 -5.05
CA ASN A 140 -8.88 -2.07 -6.38
C ASN A 140 -10.19 -2.61 -6.99
N TYR A 141 -11.16 -1.73 -7.26
CA TYR A 141 -12.48 -2.10 -7.73
C TYR A 141 -12.51 -2.58 -9.18
N ALA A 142 -11.67 -2.02 -10.05
CA ALA A 142 -11.60 -2.41 -11.46
C ALA A 142 -11.22 -3.89 -11.64
N HIS A 143 -10.44 -4.43 -10.72
CA HIS A 143 -9.92 -5.81 -10.79
C HIS A 143 -10.47 -6.75 -9.72
N GLN A 144 -11.29 -6.25 -8.78
CA GLN A 144 -11.79 -7.01 -7.63
C GLN A 144 -10.67 -7.78 -6.92
N SER A 145 -9.58 -7.07 -6.63
CA SER A 145 -8.45 -7.56 -5.86
C SER A 145 -8.23 -6.63 -4.67
N ALA A 146 -7.58 -7.14 -3.63
CA ALA A 146 -7.26 -6.31 -2.47
C ALA A 146 -5.97 -6.79 -1.81
N ILE A 147 -5.40 -5.92 -0.99
CA ILE A 147 -4.25 -6.22 -0.15
C ILE A 147 -4.54 -5.79 1.30
N GLY A 148 -4.07 -6.60 2.25
CA GLY A 148 -3.97 -6.25 3.66
C GLY A 148 -2.52 -5.92 4.02
N LEU A 149 -2.30 -4.81 4.71
CA LEU A 149 -0.99 -4.28 5.07
C LEU A 149 -0.92 -4.14 6.59
N SER A 150 0.05 -4.79 7.22
CA SER A 150 0.31 -4.66 8.65
C SER A 150 1.79 -4.90 8.94
N SER A 151 2.23 -4.59 10.17
CA SER A 151 3.59 -4.95 10.59
C SER A 151 3.84 -6.47 10.60
N ALA A 152 2.80 -7.29 10.61
CA ALA A 152 2.93 -8.75 10.54
C ALA A 152 3.19 -9.27 9.11
N GLY A 153 2.82 -8.51 8.08
CA GLY A 153 2.97 -8.94 6.70
C GLY A 153 2.00 -8.26 5.73
N VAL A 154 2.08 -8.70 4.48
CA VAL A 154 1.23 -8.27 3.36
C VAL A 154 0.41 -9.46 2.89
N GLU A 155 -0.90 -9.32 2.86
CA GLU A 155 -1.85 -10.39 2.52
C GLU A 155 -2.59 -10.08 1.22
N PRO A 156 -2.51 -10.91 0.17
CA PRO A 156 -3.27 -10.74 -1.07
C PRO A 156 -4.69 -11.33 -0.96
N PHE A 157 -5.66 -10.70 -1.64
CA PHE A 157 -7.04 -11.14 -1.72
C PHE A 157 -7.55 -11.14 -3.17
N GLY A 158 -8.66 -11.85 -3.42
CA GLY A 158 -9.29 -11.92 -4.74
C GLY A 158 -8.52 -12.81 -5.71
N CYS A 159 -8.30 -12.32 -6.93
CA CYS A 159 -7.64 -13.06 -8.01
C CYS A 159 -6.12 -13.20 -7.84
N LEU A 160 -5.49 -12.43 -6.94
CA LEU A 160 -4.05 -12.45 -6.74
C LEU A 160 -3.58 -13.86 -6.31
N ARG A 161 -2.65 -14.43 -7.10
CA ARG A 161 -1.98 -15.70 -6.84
C ARG A 161 -0.47 -15.51 -6.92
N SER A 162 0.26 -16.26 -6.09
CA SER A 162 1.72 -16.20 -6.10
C SER A 162 2.26 -16.61 -7.47
N VAL A 163 3.20 -15.81 -7.97
CA VAL A 163 3.97 -16.05 -9.19
C VAL A 163 5.45 -15.91 -8.87
N PRO A 164 6.36 -16.47 -9.70
CA PRO A 164 7.80 -16.24 -9.51
C PRO A 164 8.11 -14.73 -9.48
N PRO A 165 8.81 -14.23 -8.44
CA PRO A 165 9.14 -12.82 -8.38
C PRO A 165 10.18 -12.45 -9.44
N PRO A 166 10.07 -11.26 -10.06
CA PRO A 166 11.16 -10.69 -10.86
C PRO A 166 12.44 -10.51 -10.04
N ASP A 167 13.57 -10.30 -10.72
CA ASP A 167 14.83 -9.98 -10.07
C ASP A 167 14.71 -8.76 -9.15
N GLY A 168 15.31 -8.85 -7.96
CA GLY A 168 15.26 -7.78 -6.96
C GLY A 168 13.90 -7.61 -6.26
N VAL A 169 12.92 -8.50 -6.49
CA VAL A 169 11.62 -8.51 -5.80
C VAL A 169 11.55 -9.70 -4.83
N GLY A 170 10.99 -9.49 -3.63
CA GLY A 170 10.91 -10.53 -2.60
C GLY A 170 9.79 -11.54 -2.83
N ALA A 171 8.59 -11.05 -3.13
CA ALA A 171 7.43 -11.84 -3.49
C ALA A 171 6.59 -11.12 -4.54
N ALA A 172 5.96 -11.87 -5.43
CA ALA A 172 5.07 -11.33 -6.46
C ALA A 172 3.78 -12.14 -6.54
N PHE A 173 2.70 -11.44 -6.87
CA PHE A 173 1.39 -12.01 -7.10
C PHE A 173 0.77 -11.35 -8.33
N SER A 174 0.02 -12.14 -9.09
CA SER A 174 -0.70 -11.67 -10.28
C SER A 174 -2.09 -12.30 -10.32
N CYS A 175 -3.03 -11.57 -10.91
CA CYS A 175 -4.16 -12.14 -11.62
C CYS A 175 -3.71 -12.51 -13.05
#